data_AF-A0A830B6I1-F1
#
_entry.id   AF-A0A830B6I1-F1
#
_cell.length_a   1.000
_cell.length_b   1.000
_cell.length_c   1.000
_cell.angle_alpha   90.00
_cell.angle_beta   90.00
_cell.angle_gamma   90.00
#
_symmetry.space_group_name_H-M   'P 1'
#
loop_
_entity.id
_entity.type
_entity.pdbx_description
1 polymer ?
#
loop_
_entity_poly.entity_id
_entity_poly.type
_entity_poly.pdbx_seq_one_letter_code
_entity_poly.pdbx_strand_id
1 'polypeptide(L)'
;MTVFLNCFTNFMVLPVITDVTMTALCPGKDECSLAIYLTGAQQAIIGLGSLLVMPLVGKLSDTYGRKVVLTLPITLSIFPLAILAYNRTKYYFYAYYVLKTLIAMATEGSVQFLALAYVADNVDESRRGPVFGIMSGFASSSFVFGNLSTRFLSTSATFQVAATISIITLLYMRIFLPESTVNSSTKTDCLLEKHSSQNEKPFKTRRLPLNDAINFLRTSPTFSKAAVVAFLSNIADVGLHASLMYYLKAQFHFNKDQFADLMVIFGIAGSISQLILMPILTPIIRDEKMLCAGLFFSCAQVRTL
;
A
#
# COMPACT_ATOMS: atom_id res chain seq x y z
N MET A 1 12.67 -9.98 2.06
CA MET A 1 13.59 -8.87 1.70
C MET A 1 12.98 -7.89 0.71
N THR A 2 12.54 -8.31 -0.48
CA THR A 2 11.92 -7.39 -1.48
C THR A 2 10.80 -6.53 -0.91
N VAL A 3 9.85 -7.13 -0.18
CA VAL A 3 8.74 -6.41 0.46
C VAL A 3 9.27 -5.37 1.46
N PHE A 4 10.25 -5.75 2.29
CA PHE A 4 10.88 -4.86 3.26
C PHE A 4 11.49 -3.63 2.57
N LEU A 5 12.28 -3.81 1.52
CA LEU A 5 12.93 -2.70 0.82
C LEU A 5 11.90 -1.80 0.11
N ASN A 6 10.87 -2.38 -0.52
CA ASN A 6 9.79 -1.60 -1.13
C ASN A 6 9.02 -0.77 -0.10
N CYS A 7 8.65 -1.37 1.03
CA CYS A 7 7.98 -0.65 2.11
C CYS A 7 8.88 0.44 2.71
N PHE A 8 10.17 0.13 2.93
CA PHE A 8 11.16 1.07 3.43
C PHE A 8 11.22 2.33 2.57
N THR A 9 11.30 2.18 1.24
CA THR A 9 11.29 3.32 0.31
C THR A 9 10.02 4.15 0.43
N ASN A 10 8.85 3.50 0.44
CA ASN A 10 7.57 4.21 0.50
C ASN A 10 7.44 5.02 1.80
N PHE A 11 7.78 4.41 2.94
CA PHE A 11 7.70 5.06 4.25
C PHE A 11 8.74 6.15 4.46
N MET A 12 9.91 6.05 3.83
CA MET A 12 10.92 7.12 3.85
C MET A 12 10.46 8.39 3.11
N VAL A 13 9.56 8.27 2.14
CA VAL A 13 9.10 9.43 1.35
C VAL A 13 7.90 10.13 1.98
N LEU A 14 7.10 9.42 2.79
CA LEU A 14 5.87 9.95 3.40
C LEU A 14 6.06 11.27 4.18
N PRO A 15 6.96 11.38 5.18
CA PRO A 15 7.10 12.63 5.95
C PRO A 15 7.64 13.79 5.11
N VAL A 16 8.35 13.52 4.00
CA VAL A 16 8.91 14.55 3.12
C VAL A 16 7.88 15.13 2.16
N ILE A 17 6.87 14.33 1.76
CA ILE A 17 5.96 14.74 0.69
C ILE A 17 5.11 15.96 1.06
N THR A 18 4.75 16.09 2.34
CA THR A 18 4.02 17.25 2.88
C THR A 18 4.82 18.53 2.66
N ASP A 19 6.12 18.51 3.01
CA ASP A 19 7.01 19.66 2.83
C ASP A 19 7.22 20.03 1.36
N VAL A 20 7.40 19.02 0.50
CA VAL A 20 7.53 19.22 -0.95
C VAL A 20 6.26 19.81 -1.54
N THR A 21 5.10 19.28 -1.16
CA THR A 21 3.80 19.75 -1.65
C THR A 21 3.53 21.19 -1.25
N MET A 22 3.78 21.53 0.02
CA MET A 22 3.63 22.91 0.52
C MET A 22 4.58 23.87 -0.20
N THR A 23 5.85 23.49 -0.35
CA THR A 23 6.85 24.33 -1.02
C THR A 23 6.52 24.55 -2.51
N ALA A 24 5.99 23.54 -3.20
CA ALA A 24 5.68 23.60 -4.62
C ALA A 24 4.38 24.39 -4.93
N LEU A 25 3.37 24.28 -4.07
CA LEU A 25 2.06 24.90 -4.29
C LEU A 25 1.95 26.30 -3.65
N CYS A 26 2.48 26.46 -2.45
CA CYS A 26 2.34 27.65 -1.61
C CYS A 26 3.71 28.03 -0.98
N PRO A 27 4.67 28.53 -1.78
CA PRO A 27 6.02 28.82 -1.28
C PRO A 27 5.98 29.87 -0.16
N GLY A 28 6.63 29.57 0.97
CA GLY A 28 6.75 30.48 2.11
C GLY A 28 5.48 30.62 2.96
N LYS A 29 4.46 29.77 2.76
CA LYS A 29 3.26 29.72 3.60
C LYS A 29 3.15 28.37 4.28
N ASP A 30 2.71 28.38 5.54
CA ASP A 30 2.44 27.16 6.30
C ASP A 30 0.99 26.67 6.15
N GLU A 31 0.13 27.51 5.59
CA GLU A 31 -1.26 27.20 5.29
C GLU A 31 -1.52 27.16 3.78
N CYS A 32 -2.05 26.05 3.29
CA CYS A 32 -2.38 25.86 1.88
C CYS A 32 -3.56 24.87 1.75
N SER A 33 -4.78 25.39 1.67
CA SER A 33 -5.98 24.56 1.48
C SER A 33 -5.90 23.71 0.20
N LEU A 34 -5.29 24.25 -0.86
CA LEU A 34 -5.07 23.53 -2.13
C LEU A 34 -4.26 22.25 -1.96
N ALA A 35 -3.23 22.24 -1.10
CA ALA A 35 -2.40 21.06 -0.85
C ALA A 35 -3.20 19.92 -0.21
N ILE A 36 -4.07 20.27 0.73
CA ILE A 36 -4.96 19.33 1.43
C ILE A 36 -5.98 18.75 0.45
N TYR A 37 -6.66 19.59 -0.33
CA TYR A 37 -7.65 19.13 -1.31
C TYR A 37 -7.02 18.25 -2.40
N LEU A 38 -5.85 18.62 -2.90
CA LEU A 38 -5.14 17.79 -3.89
C LEU A 38 -4.73 16.44 -3.29
N THR A 39 -4.17 16.42 -2.08
CA THR A 39 -3.78 15.15 -1.44
C THR A 39 -4.99 14.26 -1.17
N GLY A 40 -6.09 14.85 -0.68
CA GLY A 40 -7.34 14.12 -0.46
C GLY A 40 -7.95 13.58 -1.76
N ALA A 41 -7.98 14.40 -2.83
CA ALA A 41 -8.45 13.98 -4.14
C ALA A 41 -7.59 12.85 -4.72
N GLN A 42 -6.26 12.95 -4.59
CA GLN A 42 -5.33 11.90 -5.00
C GLN A 42 -5.62 10.58 -4.29
N GLN A 43 -5.76 10.59 -2.95
CA GLN A 43 -6.06 9.38 -2.19
C GLN A 43 -7.43 8.79 -2.55
N ALA A 44 -8.44 9.62 -2.78
CA ALA A 44 -9.76 9.15 -3.20
C ALA A 44 -9.72 8.49 -4.59
N ILE A 45 -9.01 9.09 -5.55
CA ILE A 45 -8.85 8.53 -6.90
C ILE A 45 -8.06 7.22 -6.85
N ILE A 46 -6.97 7.18 -6.08
CA ILE A 46 -6.16 5.97 -5.89
C ILE A 46 -7.01 4.87 -5.25
N GLY A 47 -7.72 5.16 -4.16
CA GLY A 47 -8.56 4.18 -3.48
C GLY A 47 -9.66 3.60 -4.38
N LEU A 48 -10.35 4.46 -5.14
CA LEU A 48 -11.38 4.03 -6.10
C LEU A 48 -10.78 3.23 -7.26
N GLY A 49 -9.63 3.66 -7.79
CA GLY A 49 -8.89 2.94 -8.83
C GLY A 49 -8.47 1.55 -8.36
N SER A 50 -7.85 1.47 -7.20
CA SER A 50 -7.38 0.21 -6.61
C SER A 50 -8.52 -0.74 -6.29
N LEU A 51 -9.69 -0.23 -5.87
CA LEU A 51 -10.88 -1.07 -5.67
C LEU A 51 -11.30 -1.81 -6.96
N LEU A 52 -11.17 -1.17 -8.12
CA LEU A 52 -11.53 -1.75 -9.41
C LEU A 52 -10.40 -2.64 -9.97
N VAL A 53 -9.15 -2.22 -9.80
CA VAL A 53 -7.98 -2.86 -10.43
C VAL A 53 -7.46 -4.03 -9.61
N MET A 54 -7.57 -4.03 -8.28
CA MET A 54 -6.98 -5.08 -7.45
C MET A 54 -7.53 -6.49 -7.72
N PRO A 55 -8.85 -6.70 -7.93
CA PRO A 55 -9.37 -8.00 -8.35
C PRO A 55 -8.82 -8.45 -9.72
N LEU A 56 -8.60 -7.51 -10.63
CA LEU A 56 -8.01 -7.78 -11.94
C LEU A 56 -6.53 -8.17 -11.80
N VAL A 57 -5.76 -7.47 -10.97
CA VAL A 57 -4.35 -7.77 -10.67
C VAL A 57 -4.21 -9.15 -10.04
N GLY A 58 -5.10 -9.55 -9.14
CA GLY A 58 -5.14 -10.90 -8.57
C GLY A 58 -5.28 -11.97 -9.66
N LYS A 59 -6.28 -11.84 -10.53
CA LYS A 59 -6.50 -12.78 -11.64
C LYS A 59 -5.34 -12.84 -12.64
N LEU A 60 -4.75 -11.68 -12.94
CA LEU A 60 -3.56 -11.59 -13.79
C LEU A 60 -2.38 -12.29 -13.13
N SER A 61 -2.19 -12.11 -11.83
CA SER A 61 -1.13 -12.78 -11.05
C SER A 61 -1.27 -14.29 -11.07
N ASP A 62 -2.50 -14.80 -11.01
CA ASP A 62 -2.74 -16.25 -11.02
C ASP A 62 -2.53 -16.85 -12.43
N THR A 63 -2.72 -16.06 -13.50
CA THR A 63 -2.57 -16.53 -14.90
C THR A 63 -1.16 -16.38 -15.45
N TYR A 64 -0.54 -15.20 -15.26
CA TYR A 64 0.78 -14.85 -15.81
C TYR A 64 1.93 -15.16 -14.85
N GLY A 65 1.62 -15.64 -13.66
CA GLY A 65 2.58 -15.92 -12.60
C GLY A 65 2.82 -14.72 -11.68
N ARG A 66 2.93 -15.01 -10.38
CA ARG A 66 3.04 -13.99 -9.34
C ARG A 66 4.29 -13.13 -9.46
N LYS A 67 5.42 -13.69 -9.88
CA LYS A 67 6.69 -12.95 -10.05
C LYS A 67 6.57 -11.87 -11.13
N VAL A 68 5.97 -12.19 -12.28
CA VAL A 68 5.83 -11.23 -13.39
C VAL A 68 4.95 -10.07 -12.97
N VAL A 69 3.80 -10.37 -12.35
CA VAL A 69 2.86 -9.33 -11.91
C VAL A 69 3.40 -8.51 -10.75
N LEU A 70 4.22 -9.06 -9.86
CA LEU A 70 4.91 -8.32 -8.79
C LEU A 70 6.01 -7.39 -9.32
N THR A 71 6.60 -7.68 -10.48
CA THR A 71 7.66 -6.84 -11.08
C THR A 71 7.10 -5.51 -11.58
N LEU A 72 5.87 -5.51 -12.10
CA LEU A 72 5.20 -4.34 -12.65
C LEU A 72 5.07 -3.18 -11.62
N PRO A 73 4.47 -3.35 -10.43
CA PRO A 73 4.31 -2.27 -9.47
C PRO A 73 5.64 -1.75 -8.94
N ILE A 74 6.64 -2.61 -8.73
CA ILE A 74 7.98 -2.21 -8.28
C ILE A 74 8.70 -1.39 -9.36
N THR A 75 8.51 -1.72 -10.64
CA THR A 75 9.11 -0.96 -11.74
C THR A 75 8.42 0.41 -11.89
N LEU A 76 7.09 0.42 -11.80
CA LEU A 76 6.30 1.65 -11.96
C LEU A 76 6.54 2.62 -10.80
N SER A 77 6.75 2.15 -9.56
CA SER A 77 7.01 3.01 -8.40
C SER A 77 8.31 3.82 -8.50
N ILE A 78 9.25 3.43 -9.36
CA ILE A 78 10.52 4.15 -9.58
C ILE A 78 10.26 5.49 -10.28
N PHE A 79 9.32 5.58 -11.22
CA PHE A 79 9.15 6.79 -12.04
C PHE A 79 8.73 8.01 -11.23
N PRO A 80 7.70 7.96 -10.35
CA PRO A 80 7.37 9.10 -9.49
C PRO A 80 8.53 9.53 -8.58
N LEU A 81 9.30 8.57 -8.04
CA LEU A 81 10.45 8.87 -7.19
C LEU A 81 11.55 9.58 -7.98
N ALA A 82 11.83 9.12 -9.20
CA ALA A 82 12.84 9.72 -10.08
C ALA A 82 12.49 11.17 -10.46
N ILE A 83 11.21 11.48 -10.71
CA ILE A 83 10.77 12.85 -11.02
C ILE A 83 11.12 13.81 -9.88
N LEU A 84 10.79 13.45 -8.63
CA LEU A 84 11.08 14.30 -7.46
C LEU A 84 12.56 14.28 -7.05
N ALA A 85 13.30 13.24 -7.42
CA ALA A 85 14.75 13.19 -7.27
C ALA A 85 15.44 14.20 -8.19
N TYR A 86 14.92 14.42 -9.40
CA TYR A 86 15.48 15.35 -10.39
C TYR A 86 15.22 16.81 -10.04
N ASN A 87 13.94 17.21 -9.94
CA ASN A 87 13.58 18.59 -9.62
C ASN A 87 12.22 18.66 -8.91
N ARG A 88 12.05 19.67 -8.04
CA ARG A 88 10.88 19.89 -7.18
C ARG A 88 10.16 21.21 -7.45
N THR A 89 10.39 21.81 -8.62
CA THR A 89 9.58 22.96 -9.05
C THR A 89 8.12 22.55 -9.30
N LYS A 90 7.23 23.54 -9.34
CA LYS A 90 5.78 23.35 -9.50
C LYS A 90 5.39 22.46 -10.69
N TYR A 91 6.11 22.56 -11.81
CA TYR A 91 5.87 21.72 -12.99
C TYR A 91 6.17 20.23 -12.74
N TYR A 92 7.31 19.93 -12.10
CA TYR A 92 7.69 18.56 -11.75
C TYR A 92 6.79 17.98 -10.67
N PHE A 93 6.32 18.81 -9.74
CA PHE A 93 5.33 18.41 -8.75
C PHE A 93 4.01 17.97 -9.39
N TYR A 94 3.46 18.74 -10.35
CA TYR A 94 2.25 18.31 -11.05
C TYR A 94 2.47 17.07 -11.91
N ALA A 95 3.62 16.95 -12.57
CA ALA A 95 3.98 15.74 -13.31
C ALA A 95 4.04 14.51 -12.38
N TYR A 96 4.69 14.66 -11.21
CA TYR A 96 4.70 13.65 -10.16
C TYR A 96 3.29 13.30 -9.70
N TYR A 97 2.46 14.29 -9.40
CA TYR A 97 1.11 14.10 -8.90
C TYR A 97 0.26 13.26 -9.87
N VAL A 98 0.24 13.64 -11.15
CA VAL A 98 -0.52 12.92 -12.19
C VAL A 98 0.04 11.52 -12.37
N LEU A 99 1.36 11.38 -12.55
CA LEU A 99 1.98 10.08 -12.81
C LEU A 99 1.83 9.13 -11.60
N LYS A 100 2.07 9.63 -10.38
CA LYS A 100 1.86 8.86 -9.16
C LYS A 100 0.41 8.42 -9.03
N THR A 101 -0.55 9.29 -9.31
CA THR A 101 -1.98 8.95 -9.24
C THR A 101 -2.31 7.82 -10.21
N LEU A 102 -1.92 7.94 -11.48
CA LEU A 102 -2.18 6.91 -12.50
C LEU A 102 -1.53 5.56 -12.16
N ILE A 103 -0.29 5.59 -11.67
CA ILE A 103 0.43 4.37 -11.28
C ILE A 103 -0.21 3.75 -10.04
N ALA A 104 -0.41 4.54 -8.98
CA ALA A 104 -0.96 4.07 -7.72
C ALA A 104 -2.39 3.53 -7.87
N MET A 105 -3.22 4.08 -8.76
CA MET A 105 -4.53 3.49 -9.09
C MET A 105 -4.45 2.00 -9.49
N ALA A 106 -3.35 1.57 -10.10
CA ALA A 106 -3.14 0.18 -10.50
C ALA A 106 -2.25 -0.62 -9.54
N THR A 107 -1.41 0.05 -8.75
CA THR A 107 -0.33 -0.60 -7.99
C THR A 107 -0.45 -0.45 -6.47
N GLU A 108 -1.27 0.46 -5.96
CA GLU A 108 -1.35 0.74 -4.53
C GLU A 108 -1.84 -0.50 -3.76
N GLY A 109 -1.02 -0.98 -2.80
CA GLY A 109 -1.30 -2.19 -2.03
C GLY A 109 -1.09 -3.51 -2.77
N SER A 110 -0.81 -3.50 -4.08
CA SER A 110 -0.67 -4.74 -4.86
C SER A 110 0.58 -5.52 -4.47
N VAL A 111 1.68 -4.83 -4.14
CA VAL A 111 2.95 -5.48 -3.73
C VAL A 111 2.75 -6.33 -2.47
N GLN A 112 2.10 -5.80 -1.44
CA GLN A 112 1.83 -6.54 -0.19
C GLN A 112 0.86 -7.69 -0.44
N PHE A 113 -0.22 -7.45 -1.17
CA PHE A 113 -1.20 -8.49 -1.48
C PHE A 113 -0.58 -9.64 -2.28
N LEU A 114 0.13 -9.34 -3.36
CA LEU A 114 0.81 -10.32 -4.20
C LEU A 114 1.90 -11.07 -3.45
N ALA A 115 2.62 -10.41 -2.54
CA ALA A 115 3.61 -11.07 -1.70
C ALA A 115 2.99 -12.05 -0.70
N LEU A 116 1.87 -11.67 -0.06
CA LEU A 116 1.13 -12.58 0.81
C LEU A 116 0.59 -13.78 0.04
N ALA A 117 0.04 -13.55 -1.15
CA ALA A 117 -0.44 -14.62 -2.02
C ALA A 117 0.71 -15.53 -2.50
N TYR A 118 1.88 -14.97 -2.80
CA TYR A 118 3.08 -15.75 -3.11
C TYR A 118 3.53 -16.62 -1.95
N VAL A 119 3.50 -16.10 -0.72
CA VAL A 119 3.80 -16.89 0.47
C VAL A 119 2.76 -18.00 0.66
N ALA A 120 1.47 -17.71 0.45
CA ALA A 120 0.40 -18.69 0.59
C ALA A 120 0.60 -19.90 -0.34
N ASP A 121 1.04 -19.66 -1.58
CA ASP A 121 1.26 -20.72 -2.56
C ASP A 121 2.49 -21.59 -2.26
N ASN A 122 3.49 -21.06 -1.54
CA ASN A 122 4.76 -21.75 -1.28
C ASN A 122 4.88 -22.32 0.14
N VAL A 123 3.90 -22.07 1.02
CA VAL A 123 3.93 -22.47 2.42
C VAL A 123 2.70 -23.29 2.77
N ASP A 124 2.92 -24.41 3.46
CA ASP A 124 1.87 -25.29 3.96
C ASP A 124 0.89 -24.57 4.89
N GLU A 125 -0.39 -24.95 4.84
CA GLU A 125 -1.48 -24.31 5.57
C GLU A 125 -1.22 -24.13 7.07
N SER A 126 -0.64 -25.13 7.72
CA SER A 126 -0.32 -25.09 9.16
C SER A 126 0.71 -24.03 9.54
N ARG A 127 1.54 -23.59 8.58
CA ARG A 127 2.63 -22.63 8.79
C ARG A 127 2.34 -21.25 8.21
N ARG A 128 1.25 -21.07 7.45
CA ARG A 128 0.88 -19.79 6.82
C ARG A 128 0.70 -18.67 7.84
N GLY A 129 -0.02 -18.93 8.93
CA GLY A 129 -0.29 -17.93 9.98
C GLY A 129 0.99 -17.27 10.54
N PRO A 130 1.93 -18.07 11.10
CA PRO A 130 3.22 -17.54 11.58
C PRO A 130 4.02 -16.81 10.49
N VAL A 131 4.05 -17.31 9.26
CA VAL A 131 4.83 -16.68 8.17
C VAL A 131 4.20 -15.35 7.73
N PHE A 132 2.87 -15.24 7.69
CA PHE A 132 2.20 -13.96 7.46
C PHE A 132 2.49 -12.95 8.58
N GLY A 133 2.55 -13.41 9.84
CA GLY A 133 2.97 -12.60 10.97
C GLY A 133 4.39 -12.04 10.80
N ILE A 134 5.35 -12.88 10.40
CA ILE A 134 6.72 -12.44 10.09
C ILE A 134 6.75 -11.43 8.94
N MET A 135 5.95 -11.66 7.89
CA MET A 135 5.84 -10.72 6.76
C MET A 135 5.32 -9.34 7.21
N SER A 136 4.30 -9.33 8.06
CA SER A 136 3.79 -8.09 8.67
C SER A 136 4.85 -7.43 9.56
N GLY A 137 5.63 -8.20 10.32
CA GLY A 137 6.74 -7.70 11.13
C GLY A 137 7.82 -6.99 10.29
N PHE A 138 8.12 -7.49 9.09
CA PHE A 138 9.01 -6.80 8.15
C PHE A 138 8.41 -5.47 7.67
N ALA A 139 7.11 -5.42 7.37
CA ALA A 139 6.45 -4.17 7.00
C ALA A 139 6.50 -3.14 8.15
N SER A 140 6.19 -3.53 9.38
CA SER A 140 6.26 -2.64 10.55
C SER A 140 7.69 -2.17 10.84
N SER A 141 8.68 -3.07 10.73
CA SER A 141 10.10 -2.71 10.89
C SER A 141 10.53 -1.70 9.81
N SER A 142 10.13 -1.93 8.56
CA SER A 142 10.44 -1.02 7.45
C SER A 142 9.80 0.36 7.61
N PHE A 143 8.63 0.44 8.27
CA PHE A 143 7.98 1.70 8.61
C PHE A 143 8.83 2.52 9.58
N VAL A 144 9.30 1.89 10.66
CA VAL A 144 10.16 2.55 11.65
C VAL A 144 11.49 2.98 11.02
N PHE A 145 12.20 2.06 10.35
CA PHE A 145 13.50 2.36 9.76
C PHE A 145 13.42 3.35 8.59
N GLY A 146 12.36 3.28 7.78
CA GLY A 146 12.13 4.20 6.66
C GLY A 146 11.90 5.63 7.15
N ASN A 147 11.00 5.83 8.11
CA ASN A 147 10.77 7.15 8.69
C ASN A 147 12.02 7.67 9.43
N LEU A 148 12.70 6.82 10.21
CA LEU A 148 13.93 7.20 10.90
C LEU A 148 15.03 7.67 9.94
N SER A 149 15.19 6.99 8.80
CA SER A 149 16.18 7.37 7.78
C SER A 149 15.90 8.76 7.19
N THR A 150 14.64 9.16 7.13
CA THR A 150 14.24 10.47 6.60
C THR A 150 14.74 11.63 7.44
N ARG A 151 14.81 11.45 8.76
CA ARG A 151 15.32 12.47 9.68
C ARG A 151 16.75 12.87 9.35
N PHE A 152 17.59 11.89 9.00
CA PHE A 152 19.01 12.11 8.74
C PHE A 152 19.29 12.57 7.30
N LEU A 153 18.33 12.41 6.38
CA LEU A 153 18.48 12.75 4.97
C LEU A 153 17.86 14.11 4.66
N SER A 154 18.52 14.91 3.83
CA SER A 154 17.91 16.12 3.27
C SER A 154 16.77 15.74 2.32
N THR A 155 15.79 16.63 2.13
CA THR A 155 14.67 16.44 1.19
C THR A 155 15.12 15.95 -0.17
N SER A 156 16.25 16.47 -0.69
CA SER A 156 16.81 16.05 -1.97
C SER A 156 17.39 14.65 -1.94
N ALA A 157 18.22 14.38 -0.93
CA ALA A 157 18.86 13.09 -0.78
C ALA A 157 17.82 11.99 -0.55
N THR A 158 16.73 12.27 0.17
CA THR A 158 15.66 11.30 0.43
C THR A 158 15.09 10.72 -0.86
N PHE A 159 14.72 11.55 -1.85
CA PHE A 159 14.19 11.02 -3.12
C PHE A 159 15.24 10.27 -3.95
N GLN A 160 16.50 10.74 -3.95
CA GLN A 160 17.60 10.08 -4.67
C GLN A 160 17.91 8.70 -4.07
N VAL A 161 17.99 8.61 -2.73
CA VAL A 161 18.18 7.36 -2.00
C VAL A 161 16.98 6.45 -2.19
N ALA A 162 15.75 6.97 -2.11
CA ALA A 162 14.52 6.22 -2.34
C ALA A 162 14.50 5.57 -3.74
N ALA A 163 14.80 6.36 -4.78
CA ALA A 163 14.86 5.87 -6.15
C ALA A 163 15.95 4.80 -6.33
N THR A 164 17.13 5.02 -5.76
CA THR A 164 18.24 4.05 -5.81
C THR A 164 17.88 2.73 -5.13
N ILE A 165 17.31 2.78 -3.92
CA ILE A 165 16.86 1.58 -3.20
C ILE A 165 15.73 0.88 -3.96
N SER A 166 14.85 1.61 -4.64
CA SER A 166 13.79 1.02 -5.48
C SER A 166 14.37 0.24 -6.67
N ILE A 167 15.41 0.79 -7.32
CA ILE A 167 16.13 0.10 -8.40
C ILE A 167 16.83 -1.15 -7.85
N ILE A 168 17.51 -1.05 -6.71
CA ILE A 168 18.15 -2.20 -6.05
C ILE A 168 17.08 -3.26 -5.70
N THR A 169 15.92 -2.85 -5.22
CA THR A 169 14.79 -3.74 -4.89
C THR A 169 14.31 -4.48 -6.13
N LEU A 170 14.18 -3.78 -7.26
CA LEU A 170 13.82 -4.37 -8.54
C LEU A 170 14.84 -5.39 -9.02
N LEU A 171 16.13 -5.06 -8.96
CA LEU A 171 17.23 -5.96 -9.34
C LEU A 171 17.28 -7.19 -8.44
N TYR A 172 17.22 -6.97 -7.12
CA TYR A 172 17.19 -8.03 -6.12
C TYR A 172 16.01 -8.97 -6.35
N MET A 173 14.82 -8.43 -6.59
CA MET A 173 13.62 -9.21 -6.88
C MET A 173 13.77 -10.04 -8.16
N ARG A 174 14.29 -9.45 -9.25
CA ARG A 174 14.47 -10.18 -10.51
C ARG A 174 15.45 -11.34 -10.40
N ILE A 175 16.55 -11.13 -9.67
CA ILE A 175 17.64 -12.11 -9.51
C ILE A 175 17.25 -13.21 -8.52
N PHE A 176 16.78 -12.84 -7.32
CA PHE A 176 16.64 -13.79 -6.21
C PHE A 176 15.25 -14.41 -6.07
N LEU A 177 14.20 -13.77 -6.59
CA LEU A 177 12.85 -14.35 -6.47
C LEU A 177 12.70 -15.45 -7.52
N PRO A 178 12.53 -16.73 -7.15
CA PRO A 178 12.27 -17.76 -8.13
C PRO A 178 10.90 -17.53 -8.78
N GLU A 179 10.75 -17.99 -10.01
CA GLU A 179 9.45 -17.93 -10.66
C GLU A 179 8.51 -18.92 -9.95
N SER A 180 7.35 -18.42 -9.48
CA SER A 180 6.33 -19.30 -8.89
C SER A 180 5.93 -20.31 -9.96
N THR A 181 6.17 -21.59 -9.69
CA THR A 181 5.97 -22.71 -10.61
C THR A 181 4.50 -22.83 -10.98
N VAL A 182 4.09 -22.22 -12.10
CA VAL A 182 2.83 -22.55 -12.78
C VAL A 182 2.96 -23.86 -13.60
N ASN A 183 4.14 -24.50 -13.60
CA ASN A 183 4.43 -25.69 -14.39
C ASN A 183 4.77 -26.91 -13.52
N SER A 184 3.80 -27.55 -12.87
CA SER A 184 3.92 -28.96 -12.42
C SER A 184 2.66 -29.64 -11.83
N SER A 185 1.45 -29.08 -11.96
CA SER A 185 0.25 -29.76 -11.40
C SER A 185 -1.01 -29.73 -12.26
N THR A 186 -0.96 -29.19 -13.48
CA THR A 186 -2.16 -29.07 -14.34
C THR A 186 -1.85 -29.38 -15.81
N LYS A 187 -0.94 -30.33 -16.07
CA LYS A 187 -0.69 -30.87 -17.42
C LYS A 187 -1.23 -32.30 -17.62
N THR A 188 -1.87 -32.90 -16.63
CA THR A 188 -2.29 -34.33 -16.71
C THR A 188 -3.79 -34.55 -16.90
N ASP A 189 -4.65 -33.53 -16.77
CA ASP A 189 -6.11 -33.73 -16.92
C ASP A 189 -6.76 -32.95 -18.08
N CYS A 190 -5.97 -32.30 -18.95
CA CYS A 190 -6.49 -31.57 -20.12
C CYS A 190 -5.93 -32.07 -21.47
N LEU A 191 -5.33 -33.27 -21.51
CA LEU A 191 -4.80 -33.89 -22.73
C LEU A 191 -5.82 -34.78 -23.47
N LEU A 192 -7.12 -34.66 -23.17
CA LEU A 192 -8.18 -35.46 -23.79
C LEU A 192 -9.23 -34.67 -24.58
N GLU A 193 -8.99 -33.40 -24.93
CA GLU A 193 -9.80 -32.73 -25.95
C GLU A 193 -8.95 -32.24 -27.13
N LYS A 194 -8.87 -33.15 -28.08
CA LYS A 194 -8.13 -33.09 -29.32
C LYS A 194 -8.92 -32.26 -30.35
N HIS A 195 -8.26 -31.24 -30.90
CA HIS A 195 -8.53 -30.56 -32.17
C HIS A 195 -9.89 -29.86 -32.38
N SER A 196 -9.88 -28.52 -32.35
CA SER A 196 -10.34 -27.74 -33.51
C SER A 196 -9.68 -26.36 -33.54
N SER A 197 -8.89 -26.17 -34.59
CA SER A 197 -8.25 -24.93 -34.99
C SER A 197 -9.33 -23.90 -35.37
N GLN A 198 -9.39 -22.75 -34.70
CA GLN A 198 -9.95 -21.53 -35.27
C GLN A 198 -9.58 -20.28 -34.43
N ASN A 199 -8.76 -19.42 -35.04
CA ASN A 199 -8.64 -17.97 -34.82
C ASN A 199 -8.43 -17.48 -33.37
N GLU A 200 -7.16 -17.25 -33.04
CA GLU A 200 -6.76 -16.31 -31.99
C GLU A 200 -7.36 -14.93 -32.26
N LYS A 201 -8.34 -14.54 -31.43
CA LYS A 201 -8.73 -13.14 -31.24
C LYS A 201 -8.09 -12.66 -29.94
N PRO A 202 -7.16 -11.69 -29.95
CA PRO A 202 -6.76 -11.01 -28.72
C PRO A 202 -7.95 -10.12 -28.31
N PHE A 203 -8.19 -9.94 -27.00
CA PHE A 203 -9.31 -9.15 -26.47
C PHE A 203 -10.72 -9.74 -26.69
N LYS A 204 -11.02 -10.90 -26.09
CA LYS A 204 -12.37 -11.08 -25.54
C LYS A 204 -12.46 -10.27 -24.25
N THR A 205 -13.29 -9.21 -24.28
CA THR A 205 -13.74 -8.39 -23.15
C THR A 205 -14.19 -9.28 -21.99
N ARG A 206 -13.23 -9.66 -21.14
CA ARG A 206 -13.43 -10.62 -20.05
C ARG A 206 -14.06 -9.84 -18.90
N ARG A 207 -15.33 -10.14 -18.59
CA ARG A 207 -16.16 -9.45 -17.58
C ARG A 207 -15.33 -9.05 -16.35
N LEU A 208 -15.45 -7.78 -15.95
CA LEU A 208 -14.88 -7.33 -14.67
C LEU A 208 -15.44 -8.23 -13.56
N PRO A 209 -14.58 -8.79 -12.69
CA PRO A 209 -15.01 -9.62 -11.55
C PRO A 209 -15.75 -8.83 -10.46
N LEU A 210 -16.11 -7.56 -10.71
CA LEU A 210 -16.85 -6.71 -9.78
C LEU A 210 -18.23 -7.27 -9.44
N ASN A 211 -18.96 -7.79 -10.43
CA ASN A 211 -20.30 -8.33 -10.17
C ASN A 211 -20.25 -9.55 -9.25
N ASP A 212 -19.21 -10.39 -9.39
CA ASP A 212 -19.03 -11.58 -8.56
C ASP A 212 -18.59 -11.18 -7.15
N ALA A 213 -17.71 -10.18 -7.01
CA ALA A 213 -17.33 -9.63 -5.70
C ALA A 213 -18.50 -8.95 -4.98
N ILE A 214 -19.33 -8.18 -5.70
CA ILE A 214 -20.52 -7.52 -5.14
C ILE A 214 -21.57 -8.56 -4.75
N ASN A 215 -21.80 -9.58 -5.58
CA ASN A 215 -22.69 -10.68 -5.23
C ASN A 215 -22.19 -11.43 -4.00
N PHE A 216 -20.88 -11.68 -3.90
CA PHE A 216 -20.27 -12.32 -2.73
C PHE A 216 -20.48 -11.49 -1.45
N LEU A 217 -20.27 -10.17 -1.52
CA LEU A 217 -20.54 -9.24 -0.42
C LEU A 217 -22.01 -9.26 0.04
N ARG A 218 -22.93 -9.55 -0.88
CA ARG A 218 -24.38 -9.58 -0.62
C ARG A 218 -24.89 -10.95 -0.15
N THR A 219 -24.04 -11.98 -0.13
CA THR A 219 -24.41 -13.36 0.24
C THR A 219 -24.86 -13.47 1.70
N SER A 220 -24.28 -12.67 2.60
CA SER A 220 -24.63 -12.67 4.02
C SER A 220 -24.82 -11.24 4.56
N PRO A 221 -25.93 -10.94 5.27
CA PRO A 221 -26.16 -9.63 5.85
C PRO A 221 -25.12 -9.28 6.92
N THR A 222 -24.54 -10.26 7.61
CA THR A 222 -23.46 -10.05 8.59
C THR A 222 -22.17 -9.62 7.89
N PHE A 223 -21.84 -10.28 6.78
CA PHE A 223 -20.64 -9.96 6.00
C PHE A 223 -20.75 -8.57 5.34
N SER A 224 -21.92 -8.23 4.81
CA SER A 224 -22.18 -6.90 4.25
C SER A 224 -22.06 -5.80 5.31
N LYS A 225 -22.61 -6.00 6.51
CA LYS A 225 -22.45 -5.04 7.63
C LYS A 225 -20.97 -4.87 8.02
N ALA A 226 -20.22 -5.97 8.12
CA ALA A 226 -18.78 -5.92 8.43
C ALA A 226 -17.99 -5.18 7.35
N ALA A 227 -18.31 -5.39 6.08
CA ALA A 227 -17.68 -4.68 4.96
C ALA A 227 -17.95 -3.18 4.98
N VAL A 228 -19.19 -2.77 5.28
CA VAL A 228 -19.54 -1.33 5.42
C VAL A 228 -18.77 -0.70 6.58
N VAL A 229 -18.69 -1.37 7.73
CA VAL A 229 -17.93 -0.88 8.88
C VAL A 229 -16.45 -0.74 8.51
N ALA A 230 -15.85 -1.78 7.93
CA ALA A 230 -14.45 -1.74 7.50
C ALA A 230 -14.20 -0.62 6.48
N PHE A 231 -15.09 -0.43 5.51
CA PHE A 231 -15.00 0.63 4.51
C PHE A 231 -15.01 2.02 5.15
N LEU A 232 -15.97 2.29 6.05
CA LEU A 232 -16.07 3.57 6.74
C LEU A 232 -14.85 3.84 7.63
N SER A 233 -14.37 2.82 8.36
CA SER A 233 -13.16 2.93 9.18
C SER A 233 -11.91 3.22 8.34
N ASN A 234 -11.74 2.56 7.18
CA ASN A 234 -10.60 2.80 6.30
C ASN A 234 -10.66 4.20 5.67
N ILE A 235 -11.85 4.68 5.29
CA ILE A 235 -12.01 6.05 4.77
C ILE A 235 -11.62 7.07 5.85
N ALA A 236 -12.07 6.88 7.08
CA ALA A 236 -11.75 7.77 8.18
C ALA A 236 -10.23 7.79 8.47
N ASP A 237 -9.59 6.62 8.49
CA ASP A 237 -8.16 6.48 8.74
C ASP A 237 -7.29 7.13 7.65
N VAL A 238 -7.56 6.80 6.37
CA VAL A 238 -6.84 7.40 5.24
C VAL A 238 -7.07 8.92 5.17
N GLY A 239 -8.30 9.37 5.43
CA GLY A 239 -8.65 10.78 5.47
C GLY A 239 -7.90 11.53 6.56
N LEU A 240 -7.83 10.95 7.76
CA LEU A 240 -7.06 11.49 8.88
C LEU A 240 -5.56 11.55 8.54
N HIS A 241 -4.99 10.48 7.99
CA HIS A 241 -3.58 10.47 7.58
C HIS A 241 -3.27 11.50 6.49
N ALA A 242 -4.20 11.73 5.55
CA ALA A 242 -4.04 12.71 4.50
C ALA A 242 -4.08 14.17 5.00
N SER A 243 -4.84 14.47 6.06
CA SER A 243 -4.98 15.84 6.59
C SER A 243 -4.04 16.15 7.77
N LEU A 244 -3.75 15.17 8.62
CA LEU A 244 -3.04 15.36 9.90
C LEU A 244 -1.65 16.01 9.71
N MET A 245 -0.88 15.56 8.71
CA MET A 245 0.45 16.13 8.45
C MET A 245 0.39 17.61 8.07
N TYR A 246 -0.61 18.01 7.27
CA TYR A 246 -0.81 19.41 6.90
C TYR A 246 -1.37 20.24 8.07
N TYR A 247 -2.23 19.66 8.90
CA TYR A 247 -2.71 20.32 10.12
C TYR A 247 -1.57 20.61 11.09
N LEU A 248 -0.71 19.61 11.34
CA LEU A 248 0.47 19.78 12.18
C LEU A 248 1.45 20.80 11.61
N LYS A 249 1.56 20.88 10.27
CA LYS A 249 2.32 21.93 9.61
C LYS A 249 1.74 23.31 9.86
N ALA A 250 0.43 23.48 9.66
CA ALA A 250 -0.24 24.77 9.78
C ALA A 250 -0.24 25.30 11.22
N GLN A 251 -0.51 24.44 12.21
CA GLN A 251 -0.65 24.85 13.61
C GLN A 251 0.68 24.92 14.37
N PHE A 252 1.57 23.95 14.13
CA PHE A 252 2.80 23.80 14.91
C PHE A 252 4.07 24.08 14.10
N HIS A 253 3.94 24.50 12.84
CA HIS A 253 5.06 24.76 11.92
C HIS A 253 6.00 23.57 11.78
N PHE A 254 5.43 22.35 11.82
CA PHE A 254 6.23 21.14 11.75
C PHE A 254 6.94 20.99 10.40
N ASN A 255 8.18 20.50 10.47
CA ASN A 255 9.00 20.16 9.30
C ASN A 255 9.10 18.63 9.11
N LYS A 256 9.75 18.20 8.02
CA LYS A 256 10.00 16.78 7.71
C LYS A 256 10.58 15.97 8.88
N ASP A 257 11.41 16.57 9.73
CA ASP A 257 12.11 15.85 10.79
C ASP A 257 11.15 15.56 11.95
N GLN A 258 10.29 16.52 12.28
CA GLN A 258 9.25 16.34 13.28
C GLN A 258 8.15 15.39 12.79
N PHE A 259 7.81 15.41 11.50
CA PHE A 259 6.93 14.41 10.91
C PHE A 259 7.53 13.01 10.99
N ALA A 260 8.81 12.87 10.66
CA ALA A 260 9.52 11.60 10.77
C ALA A 260 9.55 11.08 12.21
N ASP A 261 9.84 11.94 13.20
CA ASP A 261 9.83 11.58 14.62
C ASP A 261 8.44 11.09 15.06
N LEU A 262 7.38 11.80 14.69
CA LEU A 262 6.01 11.42 15.02
C LEU A 262 5.66 10.04 14.41
N MET A 263 6.05 9.82 13.16
CA MET A 263 5.83 8.53 12.49
C MET A 263 6.64 7.41 13.14
N VAL A 264 7.88 7.65 13.55
CA VAL A 264 8.67 6.65 14.29
C VAL A 264 8.00 6.29 15.62
N ILE A 265 7.55 7.29 16.38
CA ILE A 265 6.83 7.08 17.66
C ILE A 265 5.56 6.27 17.40
N PHE A 266 4.76 6.65 16.40
CA PHE A 266 3.55 5.92 16.02
C PHE A 266 3.85 4.48 15.61
N GLY A 267 4.91 4.26 14.84
CA GLY A 267 5.34 2.93 14.39
C GLY A 267 5.80 2.02 15.52
N ILE A 268 6.58 2.55 16.47
CA ILE A 268 7.03 1.81 17.64
C ILE A 268 5.85 1.49 18.55
N ALA A 269 5.00 2.48 18.86
CA ALA A 269 3.80 2.28 19.67
C ALA A 269 2.84 1.27 19.03
N GLY A 270 2.62 1.38 17.72
CA GLY A 270 1.81 0.44 16.95
C GLY A 270 2.40 -0.98 16.96
N SER A 271 3.72 -1.11 16.80
CA SER A 271 4.41 -2.41 16.86
C SER A 271 4.31 -3.05 18.25
N ILE A 272 4.51 -2.28 19.32
CA ILE A 272 4.33 -2.76 20.70
C ILE A 272 2.89 -3.18 20.94
N SER A 273 1.92 -2.37 20.49
CA SER A 273 0.50 -2.69 20.62
C SER A 273 0.14 -3.98 19.87
N GLN A 274 0.66 -4.17 18.65
CA GLN A 274 0.37 -5.36 17.84
C GLN A 274 1.07 -6.63 18.35
N LEU A 275 2.30 -6.53 18.85
CA LEU A 275 3.11 -7.69 19.25
C LEU A 275 2.89 -8.12 20.71
N ILE A 276 2.57 -7.17 21.59
CA ILE A 276 2.46 -7.44 23.04
C ILE A 276 1.00 -7.30 23.47
N LEU A 277 0.39 -6.13 23.22
CA LEU A 277 -0.93 -5.84 23.78
C LEU A 277 -2.02 -6.73 23.16
N MET A 278 -2.05 -6.85 21.83
CA MET A 278 -3.08 -7.63 21.13
C MET A 278 -3.06 -9.12 21.51
N PRO A 279 -1.94 -9.86 21.48
CA PRO A 279 -1.92 -11.27 21.88
C PRO A 279 -2.31 -11.52 23.34
N ILE A 280 -2.08 -10.55 24.24
CA ILE A 280 -2.52 -10.63 25.63
C ILE A 280 -4.02 -10.35 25.76
N LEU A 281 -4.54 -9.37 25.01
CA LEU A 281 -5.93 -8.92 25.14
C LEU A 281 -6.93 -9.85 24.43
N THR A 282 -6.55 -10.43 23.28
CA THR A 282 -7.41 -11.34 22.50
C THR A 282 -7.93 -12.55 23.29
N PRO A 283 -7.13 -13.29 24.09
CA PRO A 283 -7.67 -14.40 24.89
C PRO A 283 -8.55 -13.92 26.07
N ILE A 284 -8.41 -12.67 26.51
CA ILE A 284 -9.15 -12.11 27.66
C ILE A 284 -10.50 -11.52 27.22
N ILE A 285 -10.54 -10.89 26.04
CA ILE A 285 -11.68 -10.15 25.53
C ILE A 285 -12.17 -10.82 24.24
N ARG A 286 -13.44 -11.25 24.21
CA ARG A 286 -14.08 -11.75 22.97
C ARG A 286 -13.86 -10.77 21.81
N ASP A 287 -13.55 -11.31 20.63
CA ASP A 287 -13.23 -10.54 19.41
C ASP A 287 -14.25 -9.42 19.10
N GLU A 288 -15.55 -9.67 19.31
CA GLU A 288 -16.63 -8.70 19.10
C GLU A 288 -16.49 -7.46 19.99
N LYS A 289 -16.12 -7.65 21.26
CA LYS A 289 -15.93 -6.54 22.22
C LYS A 289 -14.66 -5.76 21.91
N MET A 290 -13.62 -6.45 21.43
CA MET A 290 -12.37 -5.81 20.99
C MET A 290 -12.60 -4.91 19.77
N LEU A 291 -13.38 -5.40 18.79
CA LEU A 291 -13.77 -4.61 17.62
C LEU A 291 -14.60 -3.38 18.01
N CYS A 292 -15.61 -3.55 18.88
CA CYS A 292 -16.42 -2.44 19.37
C CYS A 292 -15.59 -1.41 20.14
N ALA A 293 -14.65 -1.85 20.99
CA ALA A 293 -13.75 -0.95 21.71
C ALA A 293 -12.86 -0.16 20.75
N GLY A 294 -12.25 -0.83 19.75
CA GLY A 294 -11.43 -0.17 18.74
C GLY A 294 -12.20 0.91 17.97
N LEU A 295 -13.40 0.58 17.48
CA LEU A 295 -14.27 1.53 16.79
C LEU A 295 -14.64 2.73 17.67
N PHE A 296 -14.93 2.49 18.96
CA PHE A 296 -15.23 3.56 19.90
C PHE A 296 -14.05 4.51 20.09
N PHE A 297 -12.83 3.98 20.27
CA PHE A 297 -11.61 4.79 20.39
C PHE A 297 -11.31 5.58 19.10
N SER A 298 -11.47 4.96 17.93
CA SER A 298 -11.30 5.67 16.64
C SER A 298 -12.27 6.85 16.51
N CYS A 299 -13.55 6.67 16.89
CA CYS A 299 -14.53 7.75 16.88
C CYS A 299 -14.19 8.86 17.89
N ALA A 300 -13.70 8.50 19.08
CA ALA A 300 -13.30 9.46 20.11
C ALA A 300 -12.13 10.32 19.63
N GLN A 301 -11.13 9.70 18.98
CA GLN A 301 -9.95 10.40 18.47
C GLN A 301 -10.31 11.49 17.45
N VAL A 302 -11.21 11.19 16.51
CA VAL A 302 -11.68 12.16 15.49
C VAL A 302 -12.37 13.37 16.13
N ARG A 303 -12.95 13.23 17.33
CA ARG A 303 -13.64 14.34 18.02
C ARG A 303 -12.72 15.28 18.78
N THR A 304 -11.53 14.81 19.15
CA THR A 304 -10.51 15.58 19.90
C THR A 304 -9.49 16.32 19.04
N LEU A 305 -9.45 16.03 17.73
CA LEU A 305 -8.64 16.70 16.72
C LEU A 305 -9.41 17.87 16.10
#